data_AF-R9M2Q2-F1
#
_entry.id   AF-R9M2Q2-F1
#
_cell.length_a   1.000
_cell.length_b   1.000
_cell.length_c   1.000
_cell.angle_alpha   90.00
_cell.angle_beta   90.00
_cell.angle_gamma   90.00
#
_symmetry.space_group_name_H-M   'P 1'
#
loop_
_entity.id
_entity.type
_entity.pdbx_description
1 polymer ?
#
loop_
_entity_poly.entity_id
_entity_poly.type
_entity_poly.pdbx_seq_one_letter_code
_entity_poly.pdbx_strand_id
1 'polypeptide(L)'
;MRFLNQFLKFAADQFFMNKVLTVTGLREWLDHSTKAKLGWIVDAVITVDDTPYKCKDGVVANNLYEKLALKVEKKPAVSVGDCVMPVNPVCTVYGDYRNQLSVRCDDVVAAPVTGADGKKA
;
A
#
# COMPACT_ATOMS: atom_id res chain seq x y z
N MET A 1 1.88 7.66 -8.05
CA MET A 1 0.45 7.41 -7.79
C MET A 1 -0.45 8.48 -8.36
N ARG A 2 -1.44 8.08 -9.16
CA ARG A 2 -2.47 8.97 -9.73
C ARG A 2 -3.66 9.08 -8.75
N PHE A 3 -4.41 10.18 -8.83
CA PHE A 3 -5.64 10.40 -8.05
C PHE A 3 -5.49 10.43 -6.52
N LEU A 4 -4.26 10.44 -6.00
CA LEU A 4 -3.96 10.52 -4.56
C LEU A 4 -4.49 11.81 -3.91
N ASN A 5 -4.56 12.88 -4.70
CA ASN A 5 -5.11 14.18 -4.29
C ASN A 5 -6.63 14.17 -4.04
N GLN A 6 -7.36 13.15 -4.49
CA GLN A 6 -8.81 13.03 -4.24
C GLN A 6 -9.12 12.59 -2.80
N PHE A 7 -8.11 12.12 -2.07
CA PHE A 7 -8.20 11.78 -0.66
C PHE A 7 -7.85 13.02 0.19
N LEU A 8 -8.81 13.95 0.33
CA LEU A 8 -8.67 15.29 0.96
C LEU A 8 -8.04 15.26 2.36
N LYS A 9 -8.41 14.26 3.17
CA LYS A 9 -7.63 13.72 4.29
C LYS A 9 -7.36 12.28 3.87
N PHE A 10 -6.11 11.84 3.87
CA PHE A 10 -5.82 10.49 3.40
C PHE A 10 -6.45 9.47 4.37
N ALA A 11 -7.64 8.99 4.00
CA ALA A 11 -8.37 7.96 4.73
C ALA A 11 -7.79 6.62 4.28
N ALA A 12 -6.78 6.15 5.01
CA ALA A 12 -6.01 4.97 4.62
C ALA A 12 -6.91 3.75 4.46
N ASP A 13 -7.87 3.54 5.38
CA ASP A 13 -8.85 2.45 5.29
C ASP A 13 -9.64 2.50 3.97
N GLN A 14 -10.12 3.67 3.57
CA GLN A 14 -10.85 3.84 2.30
C GLN A 14 -9.97 3.64 1.08
N PHE A 15 -8.69 4.00 1.18
CA PHE A 15 -7.74 3.78 0.08
C PHE A 15 -7.42 2.29 -0.11
N PHE A 16 -7.22 1.55 0.98
CA PHE A 16 -6.82 0.13 0.93
C PHE A 16 -7.98 -0.85 0.80
N MET A 17 -9.21 -0.50 1.21
CA MET A 17 -10.33 -1.46 1.27
C MET A 17 -10.66 -2.16 -0.06
N ASN A 18 -10.40 -1.51 -1.19
CA ASN A 18 -10.68 -2.03 -2.54
C ASN A 18 -9.39 -2.35 -3.30
N LYS A 19 -8.30 -2.67 -2.60
CA LYS A 19 -7.00 -2.97 -3.21
C LYS A 19 -6.43 -4.27 -2.70
N VAL A 20 -5.63 -4.94 -3.51
CA VAL A 20 -4.75 -6.02 -3.05
C VAL A 20 -3.32 -5.61 -3.30
N LEU A 21 -2.46 -5.77 -2.29
CA LEU A 21 -1.03 -5.50 -2.40
C LEU A 21 -0.29 -6.83 -2.49
N THR A 22 0.53 -7.02 -3.50
CA THR A 22 1.40 -8.19 -3.62
C THR A 22 2.82 -7.82 -3.22
N VAL A 23 3.42 -8.59 -2.32
CA VAL A 23 4.79 -8.39 -1.85
C VAL A 23 5.77 -8.63 -3.00
N THR A 24 6.68 -7.68 -3.19
CA THR A 24 7.77 -7.72 -4.18
C THR A 24 9.14 -7.77 -3.54
N GLY A 25 9.26 -7.42 -2.25
CA GLY A 25 10.52 -7.47 -1.53
C GLY A 25 10.37 -7.18 -0.04
N LEU A 26 11.40 -7.55 0.72
CA LEU A 26 11.52 -7.28 2.15
C LEU A 26 12.94 -6.79 2.43
N ARG A 27 13.09 -5.62 3.04
CA ARG A 27 14.39 -5.00 3.35
C ARG A 27 14.37 -4.24 4.67
N GLU A 28 15.54 -3.93 5.20
CA GLU A 28 15.64 -3.19 6.46
C GLU A 28 15.22 -1.72 6.27
N TRP A 29 14.44 -1.22 7.22
CA TRP A 29 14.18 0.21 7.34
C TRP A 29 15.25 0.81 8.25
N LEU A 30 16.16 1.58 7.66
CA LEU A 30 17.22 2.26 8.38
C LEU A 30 16.91 3.75 8.55
N ASP A 31 17.30 4.32 9.69
CA ASP A 31 17.35 5.75 9.88
C ASP A 31 18.35 6.36 8.88
N HIS A 32 17.97 7.46 8.24
CA HIS A 32 18.75 8.04 7.16
C HIS A 32 20.11 8.55 7.65
N SER A 33 20.16 9.15 8.84
CA SER A 33 21.33 9.83 9.39
C SER A 33 22.24 8.87 10.16
N THR A 34 21.67 8.10 11.07
CA THR A 34 22.42 7.23 12.00
C THR A 34 22.66 5.82 11.45
N LYS A 35 21.95 5.43 10.39
CA LYS A 35 21.90 4.05 9.86
C LYS A 35 21.40 3.01 10.87
N ALA A 36 20.86 3.43 12.01
CA ALA A 36 20.24 2.54 12.97
C ALA A 36 19.02 1.85 12.36
N LYS A 37 18.83 0.57 12.67
CA LYS A 37 17.65 -0.17 12.22
C LYS A 37 16.41 0.30 12.97
N LEU A 38 15.44 0.83 12.23
CA LEU A 38 14.13 1.26 12.72
C LEU A 38 13.07 0.16 12.56
N GLY A 39 13.27 -0.76 11.62
CA GLY A 39 12.34 -1.86 11.36
C GLY A 39 12.56 -2.50 10.01
N TRP A 40 11.47 -2.78 9.30
CA TRP A 40 11.43 -3.41 8.00
C TRP A 40 10.54 -2.63 7.03
N ILE A 41 10.89 -2.71 5.75
CA ILE A 41 10.09 -2.23 4.64
C ILE A 41 9.63 -3.44 3.85
N VAL A 42 8.31 -3.61 3.74
CA VAL A 42 7.68 -4.51 2.80
C VAL A 42 7.42 -3.71 1.53
N ASP A 43 8.21 -3.97 0.49
CA ASP A 43 7.98 -3.38 -0.82
C ASP A 43 6.86 -4.18 -1.49
N ALA A 44 5.77 -3.50 -1.86
CA ALA A 44 4.58 -4.13 -2.44
C ALA A 44 4.11 -3.38 -3.69
N VAL A 45 3.29 -4.05 -4.49
CA VAL A 45 2.67 -3.48 -5.69
C VAL A 45 1.16 -3.69 -5.64
N ILE A 46 0.38 -2.70 -6.06
CA ILE A 46 -1.07 -2.83 -6.17
C ILE A 46 -1.40 -3.75 -7.34
N THR A 47 -1.98 -4.92 -7.07
CA THR A 47 -2.34 -5.94 -8.08
C THR A 47 -3.84 -6.07 -8.30
N VAL A 48 -4.66 -5.49 -7.41
CA VAL A 48 -6.08 -5.25 -7.61
C VAL A 48 -6.37 -3.81 -7.18
N ASP A 49 -7.15 -3.09 -7.97
CA ASP A 49 -7.62 -1.74 -7.63
C ASP A 49 -9.04 -1.50 -8.15
N ASP A 50 -10.02 -1.77 -7.30
CA ASP A 50 -11.45 -1.59 -7.58
C ASP A 50 -11.97 -0.26 -7.02
N THR A 51 -11.08 0.72 -6.85
CA THR A 51 -11.48 2.02 -6.29
C THR A 51 -12.27 2.84 -7.31
N PRO A 52 -13.46 3.36 -6.95
CA PRO A 52 -14.27 4.17 -7.84
C PRO A 52 -13.74 5.62 -7.91
N TYR A 53 -12.63 5.83 -8.61
CA TYR A 53 -12.02 7.15 -8.76
C TYR A 53 -12.93 8.10 -9.55
N LYS A 54 -12.96 9.38 -9.15
CA LYS A 54 -13.63 10.42 -9.94
C LYS A 54 -12.73 10.81 -11.10
N CYS A 55 -13.09 10.46 -12.32
CA CYS A 55 -12.33 10.81 -13.51
C CYS A 55 -13.26 11.34 -14.62
N LYS A 56 -12.67 12.01 -15.62
CA LYS A 56 -13.40 12.47 -16.81
C LYS A 56 -13.74 11.27 -17.68
N ASP A 57 -14.82 11.36 -18.45
CA ASP A 57 -15.21 10.33 -19.41
C ASP A 57 -14.06 9.98 -20.35
N GLY A 58 -13.86 8.67 -20.57
CA GLY A 58 -12.78 8.12 -21.39
C GLY A 58 -11.42 7.98 -20.70
N VAL A 59 -11.27 8.40 -19.44
CA VAL A 59 -10.04 8.18 -18.66
C VAL A 59 -10.15 6.91 -17.83
N VAL A 60 -9.25 5.95 -18.06
CA VAL A 60 -9.09 4.79 -17.16
C VAL A 60 -8.32 5.25 -15.92
N ALA A 61 -9.02 5.40 -14.80
CA ALA A 61 -8.43 5.77 -13.52
C ALA A 61 -8.16 4.53 -12.68
N ASN A 62 -6.87 4.20 -12.46
CA ASN A 62 -6.45 3.19 -11.51
C ASN A 62 -5.04 3.52 -10.97
N ASN A 63 -4.68 2.88 -9.86
CA ASN A 63 -3.34 2.83 -9.30
C ASN A 63 -2.73 1.42 -9.42
N LEU A 64 -3.20 0.62 -10.39
CA LEU A 64 -2.65 -0.70 -10.64
C LEU A 64 -1.15 -0.58 -10.98
N TYR A 65 -0.34 -1.48 -10.42
CA TYR A 65 1.11 -1.50 -10.54
C TYR A 65 1.88 -0.35 -9.87
N GLU A 66 1.19 0.55 -9.17
CA GLU A 66 1.88 1.51 -8.31
C GLU A 66 2.55 0.79 -7.14
N LYS A 67 3.79 1.20 -6.86
CA LYS A 67 4.62 0.61 -5.80
C LYS A 67 4.37 1.31 -4.48
N LEU A 68 4.37 0.54 -3.41
CA LEU A 68 4.22 0.99 -2.04
C LEU A 68 5.36 0.44 -1.19
N ALA A 69 5.81 1.25 -0.24
CA ALA A 69 6.76 0.85 0.79
C ALA A 69 6.06 0.89 2.14
N LEU A 70 5.68 -0.29 2.67
CA LEU A 70 5.00 -0.42 3.96
C LEU A 70 6.06 -0.57 5.05
N LYS A 71 6.15 0.44 5.92
CA LYS A 71 7.11 0.45 7.04
C LYS A 71 6.48 -0.15 8.28
N VAL A 72 7.12 -1.19 8.82
CA VAL A 72 6.71 -1.90 10.03
C VAL A 72 7.91 -2.02 10.98
N GLU A 73 7.69 -1.95 12.29
CA GLU A 73 8.79 -2.01 13.26
C GLU A 73 9.35 -3.43 13.41
N LYS A 74 8.46 -4.42 13.44
CA LYS A 74 8.81 -5.84 13.57
C LYS A 74 8.93 -6.51 12.21
N LYS A 75 9.73 -7.57 12.11
CA LYS A 75 9.83 -8.36 10.87
C LYS A 75 8.50 -9.07 10.62
N PRO A 76 7.79 -8.78 9.53
CA PRO A 76 6.56 -9.49 9.21
C PRO A 76 6.88 -10.87 8.65
N ALA A 77 5.99 -11.83 8.90
CA ALA A 77 6.09 -13.20 8.38
C ALA A 77 5.47 -13.30 6.98
N VAL A 78 6.10 -12.66 5.99
CA VAL A 78 5.63 -12.60 4.60
C VAL A 78 6.76 -12.94 3.62
N SER A 79 6.39 -13.46 2.46
CA SER A 79 7.27 -13.81 1.35
C SER A 79 6.90 -13.03 0.09
N VAL A 80 7.84 -12.93 -0.86
CA VAL A 80 7.55 -12.38 -2.18
C VAL A 80 6.45 -13.21 -2.85
N GLY A 81 5.45 -12.53 -3.42
CA GLY A 81 4.26 -13.14 -4.00
C GLY A 81 3.06 -13.20 -3.06
N ASP A 82 3.25 -13.03 -1.75
CA ASP A 82 2.12 -12.99 -0.80
C ASP A 82 1.25 -11.76 -1.05
N CYS A 83 -0.06 -11.93 -0.97
CA CYS A 83 -1.03 -10.84 -0.97
C CYS A 83 -1.24 -10.35 0.47
N VAL A 84 -1.10 -9.04 0.71
CA VAL A 84 -1.09 -8.45 2.05
C VAL A 84 -1.91 -7.18 2.16
N MET A 85 -2.29 -6.84 3.39
CA MET A 85 -2.94 -5.59 3.78
C MET A 85 -2.22 -4.98 5.00
N PRO A 86 -2.03 -3.66 5.05
CA PRO A 86 -1.46 -2.99 6.23
C PRO A 86 -2.48 -2.93 7.38
N VAL A 87 -2.00 -3.12 8.62
CA VAL A 87 -2.80 -3.00 9.85
C VAL A 87 -2.62 -1.60 10.45
N ASN A 88 -3.72 -0.88 10.70
CA ASN A 88 -3.74 0.50 11.21
C ASN A 88 -2.79 1.45 10.44
N PRO A 89 -2.91 1.55 9.10
CA PRO A 89 -1.99 2.35 8.29
C PRO A 89 -2.09 3.84 8.63
N VAL A 90 -0.94 4.44 8.98
CA VAL A 90 -0.73 5.88 9.02
C VAL A 90 -0.03 6.31 7.74
N CYS A 91 -0.68 7.17 6.97
CA CYS A 91 -0.21 7.56 5.66
C CYS A 91 0.03 9.05 5.54
N THR A 92 1.17 9.40 4.93
CA THR A 92 1.55 10.78 4.65
C THR A 92 1.74 10.94 3.15
N VAL A 93 0.94 11.81 2.55
CA VAL A 93 1.11 12.22 1.14
C VAL A 93 2.20 13.29 1.07
N TYR A 94 3.17 13.12 0.17
CA TYR A 94 4.30 14.04 0.02
C TYR A 94 4.74 14.19 -1.45
N GLY A 95 5.78 14.99 -1.67
CA GLY A 95 6.31 15.37 -2.98
C GLY A 95 5.59 16.59 -3.57
N ASP A 96 6.27 17.31 -4.46
CA ASP A 96 5.78 18.58 -5.02
C ASP A 96 4.44 18.44 -5.74
N TYR A 97 4.23 17.28 -6.37
CA TYR A 97 2.99 16.93 -7.06
C TYR A 97 2.00 16.14 -6.20
N ARG A 98 2.28 15.95 -4.90
CA ARG A 98 1.46 15.16 -3.96
C ARG A 98 1.11 13.77 -4.49
N ASN A 99 2.07 13.12 -5.14
CA ASN A 99 1.92 11.86 -5.85
C ASN A 99 2.69 10.70 -5.19
N GLN A 100 3.35 10.97 -4.06
CA GLN A 100 4.09 9.98 -3.27
C GLN A 100 3.36 9.73 -1.94
N LEU A 101 3.39 8.47 -1.49
CA LEU A 101 2.72 8.02 -0.27
C LEU A 101 3.73 7.31 0.63
N SER A 102 3.92 7.83 1.84
CA SER A 102 4.63 7.10 2.90
C SER A 102 3.59 6.35 3.73
N VAL A 103 3.79 5.05 3.92
CA VAL A 103 2.90 4.21 4.72
C VAL A 103 3.68 3.64 5.91
N ARG A 104 3.20 3.90 7.13
CA ARG A 104 3.61 3.19 8.34
C ARG A 104 2.41 2.39 8.83
N CYS A 105 2.63 1.18 9.33
CA CYS A 105 1.57 0.34 9.87
C CYS A 105 2.12 -0.50 11.03
N ASP A 106 1.21 -1.02 11.85
CA ASP A 106 1.57 -1.85 13.01
C ASP A 106 2.09 -3.22 12.55
N ASP A 107 1.51 -3.75 11.46
CA ASP A 107 1.87 -5.02 10.83
C ASP A 107 1.39 -5.07 9.37
N VAL A 108 1.73 -6.16 8.68
CA VAL A 108 1.07 -6.59 7.44
C VAL A 108 0.48 -7.98 7.61
N VAL A 109 -0.77 -8.15 7.21
CA VAL A 109 -1.49 -9.43 7.30
C VAL A 109 -1.86 -9.93 5.92
N ALA A 110 -2.02 -11.24 5.76
CA ALA A 110 -2.49 -11.80 4.50
C ALA A 110 -3.81 -11.14 4.08
N ALA A 111 -3.87 -10.67 2.84
CA ALA A 111 -5.10 -10.14 2.29
C ALA A 111 -6.10 -11.30 2.13
N PRO A 112 -7.38 -11.13 2.48
CA PRO A 112 -8.38 -12.09 2.06
C PRO A 112 -8.34 -12.17 0.53
N VAL A 113 -8.07 -13.36 -0.01
CA VAL A 113 -8.17 -13.61 -1.46
C VAL A 113 -9.65 -13.65 -1.79
N THR A 114 -10.30 -12.49 -1.85
CA THR A 114 -11.60 -12.39 -2.50
C THR A 114 -11.33 -12.34 -3.99
N GLY A 115 -11.28 -13.52 -4.62
CA GLY A 115 -11.59 -13.62 -6.03
C GLY A 115 -12.97 -13.02 -6.28
N ALA A 116 -13.23 -12.57 -7.50
CA ALA A 116 -14.46 -11.87 -7.91
C ALA A 116 -15.79 -12.57 -7.55
N ASP A 117 -15.75 -13.80 -7.03
CA ASP A 117 -16.91 -14.60 -6.62
C ASP A 117 -17.05 -14.80 -5.10
N GLY A 118 -16.26 -14.11 -4.26
CA GLY A 118 -16.43 -14.12 -2.80
C GLY A 118 -16.23 -15.47 -2.09
N LYS A 119 -15.70 -16.49 -2.79
CA LYS A 119 -15.33 -17.78 -2.19
C LYS A 119 -13.84 -17.79 -1.84
N LYS A 120 -13.56 -18.02 -0.55
CA LYS A 120 -12.22 -18.32 -0.05
C LYS A 120 -11.69 -19.54 -0.80
N ALA A 121 -10.44 -19.45 -1.27
CA ALA A 121 -9.65 -20.62 -1.65
C ALA A 121 -9.42 -21.54 -0.44
#